data_AF-A0A811VF28-F1
#
_entry.id   AF-A0A811VF28-F1
#
_cell.length_a   1.000
_cell.length_b   1.000
_cell.length_c   1.000
_cell.angle_alpha   90.00
_cell.angle_beta   90.00
_cell.angle_gamma   90.00
#
_symmetry.space_group_name_H-M   'P 1'
#
loop_
_entity.id
_entity.type
_entity.pdbx_description
1 polymer ?
#
loop_
_entity_poly.entity_id
_entity_poly.type
_entity_poly.pdbx_seq_one_letter_code
_entity_poly.pdbx_strand_id
1 'polypeptide(L)'
;MPITGYDMHEDPRHMEEVQYHLLRATETWTQRTPQKVLVNSTAAVNALGELSPGGALMRGFHEQSVGQLVPPDFEKDLRNLYLSLSELLKHFWNCFPPTTAEAEERAVRMHEALQRFKMAKLVPFESRALHELSPLGASLTQHLNRLLQAANTKFVTWQERKMRQHR
;
A
#
# COMPACT_ATOMS: atom_id res chain seq x y z
N MET A 1 -18.81 -10.01 -18.20
CA MET A 1 -18.24 -10.06 -19.57
C MET A 1 -16.78 -10.50 -19.42
N PRO A 2 -16.34 -11.51 -20.18
CA PRO A 2 -15.21 -12.36 -19.81
C PRO A 2 -13.85 -11.71 -20.07
N ILE A 3 -12.89 -12.02 -19.20
CA ILE A 3 -11.46 -11.77 -19.39
C ILE A 3 -11.02 -12.69 -20.53
N THR A 4 -10.88 -12.14 -21.73
CA THR A 4 -10.27 -12.84 -22.86
C THR A 4 -8.79 -13.00 -22.57
N GLY A 5 -8.33 -14.25 -22.69
CA GLY A 5 -7.00 -14.68 -22.29
C GLY A 5 -5.88 -13.84 -22.89
N TYR A 6 -4.83 -13.68 -22.09
CA TYR A 6 -3.49 -13.47 -22.64
C TYR A 6 -3.17 -14.66 -23.53
N ASP A 7 -3.45 -14.51 -24.81
CA ASP A 7 -3.03 -15.43 -25.85
C ASP A 7 -1.52 -15.24 -26.00
N MET A 8 -0.75 -16.06 -25.26
CA MET A 8 0.71 -16.18 -25.40
C MET A 8 1.02 -16.99 -26.66
N HIS A 9 0.48 -16.55 -27.81
CA HIS A 9 1.02 -16.95 -29.09
C HIS A 9 2.23 -16.06 -29.36
N GLU A 10 3.38 -16.43 -28.79
CA GLU A 10 4.67 -15.97 -29.30
C GLU A 10 4.74 -16.43 -30.77
N ASP A 11 4.55 -15.50 -31.70
CA ASP A 11 4.67 -15.79 -33.14
C ASP A 11 6.11 -16.26 -33.39
N PRO A 12 6.34 -17.53 -33.78
CA PRO A 12 7.69 -18.05 -33.97
C PRO A 12 8.47 -17.28 -35.04
N ARG A 13 7.76 -16.60 -35.97
CA ARG A 13 8.38 -15.73 -36.96
C ARG A 13 8.94 -14.45 -36.34
N HIS A 14 8.30 -13.94 -35.30
CA HIS A 14 8.82 -12.80 -34.53
C HIS A 14 10.09 -13.19 -33.76
N MET A 15 10.13 -14.41 -33.21
CA MET A 15 11.30 -14.94 -32.53
C MET A 15 12.49 -15.13 -33.48
N GLU A 16 12.26 -15.72 -34.66
CA GLU A 16 13.30 -15.89 -35.69
C GLU A 16 13.80 -14.56 -36.23
N GLU A 17 12.92 -13.58 -36.42
CA GLU A 17 13.27 -12.24 -36.86
C GLU A 17 14.10 -11.49 -35.80
N VAL A 18 13.69 -11.57 -34.53
CA VAL A 18 14.46 -11.01 -33.40
C VAL A 18 15.82 -11.68 -33.28
N GLN A 19 15.89 -13.02 -33.40
CA GLN A 19 17.13 -13.78 -33.36
C GLN A 19 18.07 -13.38 -34.51
N TYR A 20 17.54 -13.21 -35.71
CA TYR A 20 18.29 -12.74 -36.88
C TYR A 20 18.85 -11.33 -36.66
N HIS A 21 18.04 -10.41 -36.14
CA HIS A 21 18.48 -9.04 -35.83
C HIS A 21 19.53 -8.99 -34.71
N LEU A 22 19.40 -9.82 -33.68
CA LEU A 22 20.39 -9.91 -32.60
C LEU A 22 21.72 -10.47 -33.11
N LEU A 23 21.70 -11.58 -33.87
CA LEU A 23 22.91 -12.15 -34.50
C LEU A 23 23.63 -11.09 -35.33
N ARG A 24 22.92 -10.43 -36.25
CA ARG A 24 23.43 -9.32 -37.07
C ARG A 24 23.99 -8.16 -36.23
N ALA A 25 23.31 -7.75 -35.17
CA ALA A 25 23.78 -6.67 -34.31
C ALA A 25 25.07 -7.05 -33.55
N THR A 26 25.16 -8.30 -33.09
CA THR A 26 26.32 -8.82 -32.33
C THR A 26 27.56 -9.05 -33.18
N GLU A 27 27.44 -9.25 -34.49
CA GLU A 27 28.59 -9.38 -35.41
C GLU A 27 29.53 -8.16 -35.35
N THR A 28 29.00 -6.98 -35.00
CA THR A 28 29.78 -5.74 -34.87
C THR A 28 30.16 -5.40 -33.43
N TRP A 29 29.81 -6.23 -32.45
CA TRP A 29 29.99 -5.98 -31.02
C TRP A 29 31.45 -5.74 -30.61
N THR A 30 32.40 -6.41 -31.27
CA THR A 30 33.85 -6.26 -31.05
C THR A 30 34.43 -4.98 -31.65
N GLN A 31 33.71 -4.31 -32.56
CA GLN A 31 34.08 -2.99 -33.05
C GLN A 31 33.71 -1.98 -31.97
N ARG A 32 34.66 -1.66 -31.08
CA ARG A 32 34.46 -0.72 -29.98
C ARG A 32 33.84 0.57 -30.50
N THR A 33 32.56 0.76 -30.26
CA THR A 33 31.89 2.04 -30.48
C THR A 33 32.59 3.05 -29.57
N PRO A 34 33.11 4.18 -30.10
CA PRO A 34 33.83 5.13 -29.28
C PRO A 34 32.92 5.59 -28.14
N GLN A 35 33.43 5.68 -26.90
CA GLN A 35 32.63 5.97 -25.70
C GLN A 35 31.74 7.22 -25.82
N LYS A 36 32.10 8.16 -26.70
CA LYS A 36 31.32 9.36 -27.04
C LYS A 36 29.97 9.08 -27.72
N VAL A 37 29.77 7.87 -28.26
CA VAL A 37 28.53 7.44 -28.95
C VAL A 37 27.60 6.67 -28.01
N LEU A 38 28.15 6.05 -26.96
CA LEU A 38 27.37 5.23 -26.02
C LEU A 38 26.45 6.09 -25.15
N VAL A 39 26.88 7.30 -24.79
CA VAL A 39 26.10 8.25 -23.99
C VAL A 39 26.33 9.65 -24.52
N ASN A 40 25.28 10.29 -25.04
CA ASN A 40 25.36 11.71 -25.42
C ASN A 40 25.25 12.61 -24.17
N SER A 41 25.77 13.83 -24.24
CA SER A 41 25.82 14.75 -23.09
C SER A 41 24.44 15.05 -22.49
N THR A 42 23.41 15.13 -23.32
CA THR A 42 22.02 15.37 -22.87
C THR A 42 21.49 14.20 -22.04
N ALA A 43 21.72 12.97 -22.51
CA ALA A 43 21.33 11.74 -21.81
C ALA A 43 22.08 11.61 -20.48
N ALA A 44 23.37 11.96 -20.44
CA ALA A 44 24.15 11.98 -19.21
C ALA A 44 23.61 13.00 -18.19
N VAL A 45 23.30 14.22 -18.63
CA VAL A 45 22.75 15.28 -17.76
C VAL A 45 21.33 14.93 -17.28
N ASN A 46 20.49 14.35 -18.14
CA ASN A 46 19.17 13.89 -17.76
C ASN A 46 19.25 12.76 -16.72
N ALA A 47 20.13 11.77 -16.93
CA ALA A 47 20.36 10.71 -15.95
C ALA A 47 20.85 11.26 -14.61
N LEU A 48 21.74 12.26 -14.62
CA LEU A 48 22.15 12.96 -13.39
C LEU A 48 20.99 13.67 -12.72
N GLY A 49 20.10 14.31 -13.47
CA GLY A 49 18.88 14.95 -12.94
C GLY A 49 17.89 13.94 -12.35
N GLU A 50 17.69 12.80 -13.01
CA GLU A 50 16.83 11.72 -12.52
C GLU A 50 17.36 11.05 -11.25
N LEU A 51 18.69 10.98 -11.11
CA LEU A 51 19.42 10.40 -9.97
C LEU A 51 19.82 11.43 -8.91
N SER A 52 19.48 12.71 -9.08
CA SER A 52 19.71 13.75 -8.07
C SER A 52 18.55 13.79 -7.07
N PRO A 53 18.74 14.35 -5.85
CA PRO A 53 17.66 14.50 -4.89
C PRO A 53 16.46 15.26 -5.48
N GLY A 54 15.28 14.63 -5.50
CA GLY A 54 14.06 15.16 -6.15
C GLY A 54 13.87 14.71 -7.60
N GLY A 55 14.84 14.00 -8.18
CA GLY A 55 14.75 13.36 -9.50
C GLY A 55 13.81 12.16 -9.53
N ALA A 56 13.38 11.77 -10.74
CA ALA A 56 12.36 10.74 -10.94
C ALA A 56 12.72 9.36 -10.34
N LEU A 57 14.01 9.03 -10.23
CA LEU A 57 14.50 7.74 -9.74
C LEU A 57 14.88 7.76 -8.25
N MET A 58 15.01 8.93 -7.63
CA MET A 58 15.32 9.09 -6.19
C MET A 58 14.08 9.14 -5.27
N ARG A 59 12.96 8.53 -5.67
CA ARG A 59 11.69 8.57 -4.89
C ARG A 59 11.79 7.93 -3.49
N GLY A 60 12.75 7.03 -3.25
CA GLY A 60 12.94 6.34 -1.97
C GLY A 60 13.71 7.12 -0.90
N PHE A 61 14.39 8.22 -1.26
CA PHE A 61 15.18 8.99 -0.28
C PHE A 61 14.30 9.77 0.71
N HIS A 62 13.03 10.00 0.37
CA HIS A 62 12.10 10.73 1.23
C HIS A 62 11.49 9.82 2.31
N GLU A 63 11.11 8.57 2.00
CA GLU A 63 10.39 7.71 2.94
C GLU A 63 11.23 7.31 4.18
N GLN A 64 12.56 7.13 4.04
CA GLN A 64 13.42 6.77 5.17
C GLN A 64 13.68 7.94 6.12
N SER A 65 13.64 9.19 5.63
CA SER A 65 13.81 10.39 6.47
C SER A 65 12.56 10.74 7.27
N VAL A 66 11.38 10.40 6.74
CA VAL A 66 10.09 10.80 7.31
C VAL A 66 9.80 10.15 8.68
N GLY A 67 10.21 8.89 8.88
CA GLY A 67 10.09 8.22 10.18
C GLY A 67 10.93 8.86 11.29
N GLN A 68 12.02 9.55 10.93
CA GLN A 68 12.88 10.28 11.88
C GLN A 68 12.36 11.69 12.20
N LEU A 69 11.32 12.16 11.50
CA LEU A 69 10.70 13.47 11.71
C LEU A 69 9.50 13.42 12.65
N VAL A 70 9.11 12.23 13.13
CA VAL A 70 8.01 12.09 14.10
C VAL A 70 8.55 12.38 15.51
N PRO A 71 8.02 13.38 16.23
CA PRO A 71 8.42 13.62 17.61
C PRO A 71 8.11 12.40 18.50
N PRO A 72 8.92 12.13 19.53
CA PRO A 72 8.79 10.93 20.37
C PRO A 72 7.42 10.82 21.06
N ASP A 73 6.78 11.95 21.36
CA ASP A 73 5.43 11.95 21.95
C ASP A 73 4.38 11.41 20.98
N PHE A 74 4.46 11.80 19.70
CA PHE A 74 3.56 11.28 18.66
C PHE A 74 3.83 9.80 18.37
N GLU A 75 5.09 9.38 18.37
CA GLU A 75 5.46 7.97 18.23
C GLU A 75 4.86 7.12 19.35
N LYS A 76 4.98 7.58 20.60
CA LYS A 76 4.42 6.91 21.78
C LYS A 76 2.90 6.82 21.71
N ASP A 77 2.23 7.92 21.35
CA ASP A 77 0.78 7.96 21.20
C ASP A 77 0.31 7.03 20.08
N LEU A 78 0.99 7.04 18.93
CA LEU A 78 0.71 6.16 17.80
C LEU A 78 0.88 4.68 18.18
N ARG A 79 1.95 4.32 18.91
CA ARG A 79 2.16 2.97 19.44
C ARG A 79 1.02 2.54 20.34
N ASN A 80 0.55 3.41 21.23
CA ASN A 80 -0.59 3.12 22.11
C ASN A 80 -1.88 2.91 21.33
N LEU A 81 -2.12 3.71 20.28
CA LEU A 81 -3.25 3.52 19.36
C LEU A 81 -3.18 2.15 18.69
N TYR A 82 -2.01 1.74 18.20
CA TYR A 82 -1.81 0.42 17.61
C TYR A 82 -2.11 -0.71 18.58
N LEU A 83 -1.52 -0.69 19.78
CA LEU A 83 -1.71 -1.74 20.78
C LEU A 83 -3.20 -1.87 21.16
N SER A 84 -3.85 -0.75 21.43
CA SER A 84 -5.26 -0.75 21.82
C SER A 84 -6.20 -1.17 20.68
N LEU A 85 -5.98 -0.70 19.45
CA LEU A 85 -6.75 -1.16 18.31
C LEU A 85 -6.52 -2.65 18.01
N SER A 86 -5.29 -3.13 18.14
CA SER A 86 -4.95 -4.53 17.84
C SER A 86 -5.66 -5.49 18.79
N GLU A 87 -5.75 -5.16 20.08
CA GLU A 87 -6.50 -5.97 21.04
C GLU A 87 -8.00 -5.94 20.76
N LEU A 88 -8.57 -4.77 20.42
CA LEU A 88 -9.98 -4.67 20.00
C LEU A 88 -10.25 -5.50 18.74
N LEU A 89 -9.37 -5.45 17.74
CA LEU A 89 -9.47 -6.22 16.52
C LEU A 89 -9.37 -7.72 16.80
N LYS A 90 -8.43 -8.16 17.63
CA LYS A 90 -8.32 -9.57 18.05
C LYS A 90 -9.63 -10.06 18.65
N HIS A 91 -10.24 -9.31 19.57
CA HIS A 91 -11.55 -9.67 20.12
C HIS A 91 -12.67 -9.65 19.07
N PHE A 92 -12.67 -8.66 18.19
CA PHE A 92 -13.63 -8.56 17.10
C PHE A 92 -13.55 -9.78 16.16
N TRP A 93 -12.35 -10.15 15.71
CA TRP A 93 -12.14 -11.29 14.80
C TRP A 93 -12.51 -12.62 15.45
N ASN A 94 -12.26 -12.77 16.76
CA ASN A 94 -12.69 -13.94 17.53
C ASN A 94 -14.21 -14.10 17.64
N CYS A 95 -15.00 -13.08 17.29
CA CYS A 95 -16.46 -13.19 17.23
C CYS A 95 -16.93 -13.89 15.94
N PHE A 96 -16.04 -14.17 14.98
CA PHE A 96 -16.41 -14.78 13.70
C PHE A 96 -15.84 -16.20 13.56
N PRO A 97 -16.63 -17.16 13.04
CA PRO A 97 -18.06 -17.04 12.71
C PRO A 97 -18.95 -17.05 13.97
N PRO A 98 -19.98 -16.18 14.06
CA PRO A 98 -20.88 -16.21 15.20
C PRO A 98 -21.90 -17.35 15.00
N THR A 99 -21.73 -18.42 15.78
CA THR A 99 -22.56 -19.64 15.70
C THR A 99 -23.72 -19.65 16.69
N THR A 100 -23.74 -18.72 17.65
CA THR A 100 -24.77 -18.60 18.70
C THR A 100 -25.27 -17.15 18.77
N ALA A 101 -26.50 -16.93 19.25
CA ALA A 101 -27.07 -15.58 19.40
C ALA A 101 -26.21 -14.68 20.30
N GLU A 102 -25.63 -15.24 21.37
CA GLU A 102 -24.69 -14.50 22.23
C GLU A 102 -23.43 -14.05 21.49
N ALA A 103 -22.90 -14.89 20.59
CA ALA A 103 -21.74 -14.55 19.77
C ALA A 103 -22.06 -13.46 18.74
N GLU A 104 -23.29 -13.44 18.22
CA GLU A 104 -23.77 -12.37 17.33
C GLU A 104 -23.87 -11.04 18.06
N GLU A 105 -24.49 -11.00 19.24
CA GLU A 105 -24.54 -9.78 20.05
C GLU A 105 -23.14 -9.30 20.43
N ARG A 106 -22.22 -10.23 20.74
CA ARG A 106 -20.82 -9.89 21.01
C ARG A 106 -20.16 -9.26 19.78
N ALA A 107 -20.42 -9.77 18.58
CA ALA A 107 -19.91 -9.20 17.33
C ALA A 107 -20.42 -7.75 17.13
N VAL A 108 -21.71 -7.50 17.41
CA VAL A 108 -22.32 -6.15 17.35
C VAL A 108 -21.65 -5.22 18.37
N ARG A 109 -21.56 -5.63 19.64
CA ARG A 109 -20.91 -4.84 20.70
C ARG A 109 -19.45 -4.53 20.36
N MET A 110 -18.72 -5.49 19.79
CA MET A 110 -17.33 -5.26 19.38
C MET A 110 -17.21 -4.32 18.19
N HIS A 111 -18.13 -4.38 17.24
CA HIS A 111 -18.17 -3.42 16.14
C HIS A 111 -18.40 -1.99 16.67
N GLU A 112 -19.36 -1.79 17.58
CA GLU A 112 -19.58 -0.50 18.23
C GLU A 112 -18.34 -0.01 18.99
N ALA A 113 -17.64 -0.91 19.69
CA ALA A 113 -16.41 -0.57 20.40
C ALA A 113 -15.31 -0.07 19.43
N LEU A 114 -15.18 -0.66 18.24
CA LEU A 114 -14.27 -0.16 17.20
C LEU A 114 -14.66 1.23 16.69
N GLN A 115 -15.96 1.50 16.50
CA GLN A 115 -16.43 2.83 16.10
C GLN A 115 -16.17 3.87 17.20
N ARG A 116 -16.45 3.53 18.46
CA ARG A 116 -16.15 4.39 19.62
C ARG A 116 -14.66 4.66 19.73
N PHE A 117 -13.80 3.66 19.53
CA PHE A 117 -12.34 3.84 19.50
C PHE A 117 -11.93 4.83 18.42
N LYS A 118 -12.48 4.69 17.20
CA LYS A 118 -12.19 5.61 16.09
C LYS A 118 -12.53 7.05 16.47
N MET A 119 -13.74 7.29 16.98
CA MET A 119 -14.21 8.65 17.30
C MET A 119 -13.50 9.25 18.52
N ALA A 120 -13.25 8.45 19.56
CA ALA A 120 -12.73 8.96 20.83
C ALA A 120 -11.21 9.07 20.88
N LYS A 121 -10.48 8.29 20.06
CA LYS A 121 -9.00 8.23 20.12
C LYS A 121 -8.34 8.54 18.79
N LEU A 122 -8.78 7.90 17.71
CA LEU A 122 -8.11 8.03 16.42
C LEU A 122 -8.34 9.42 15.79
N VAL A 123 -9.58 9.87 15.70
CA VAL A 123 -9.91 11.18 15.09
C VAL A 123 -9.24 12.35 15.82
N PRO A 124 -9.24 12.42 17.18
CA PRO A 124 -8.51 13.47 17.89
C PRO A 124 -6.99 13.44 17.62
N PHE A 125 -6.39 12.25 17.56
CA PHE A 125 -4.97 12.11 17.22
C PHE A 125 -4.69 12.59 15.80
N GLU A 126 -5.53 12.23 14.82
CA GLU A 126 -5.40 12.67 13.43
C GLU A 126 -5.51 14.19 13.30
N SER A 127 -6.47 14.81 14.01
CA SER A 127 -6.62 16.27 14.01
C SER A 127 -5.37 16.96 14.56
N ARG A 128 -4.79 16.42 15.65
CA ARG A 128 -3.56 16.96 16.25
C ARG A 128 -2.36 16.76 15.33
N ALA A 129 -2.21 15.56 14.76
CA ALA A 129 -1.13 15.23 13.85
C ALA A 129 -1.17 16.05 12.55
N LEU A 130 -2.36 16.31 12.00
CA LEU A 130 -2.52 17.14 10.81
C LEU A 130 -2.08 18.59 11.05
N HIS A 131 -2.35 19.12 12.25
CA HIS A 131 -1.98 20.49 12.60
C HIS A 131 -0.48 20.63 12.91
N GLU A 132 0.09 19.69 13.67
CA GLU A 132 1.46 19.78 14.18
C GLU A 132 2.52 19.15 13.26
N LEU A 133 2.13 18.19 12.41
CA LEU A 133 3.05 17.39 11.59
C LEU A 133 2.72 17.46 10.09
N SER A 134 2.04 18.51 9.60
CA SER A 134 1.75 18.63 8.17
C SER A 134 3.04 18.67 7.33
N PRO A 135 3.17 17.87 6.24
CA PRO A 135 2.16 17.00 5.61
C PRO A 135 2.14 15.54 6.11
N LEU A 136 3.09 15.14 6.96
CA LEU A 136 3.25 13.78 7.49
C LEU A 136 2.04 13.29 8.29
N GLY A 137 1.37 14.18 9.03
CA GLY A 137 0.21 13.84 9.88
C GLY A 137 -0.88 13.03 9.17
N ALA A 138 -1.08 13.25 7.86
CA ALA A 138 -2.10 12.57 7.07
C ALA A 138 -1.76 11.10 6.74
N SER A 139 -0.47 10.72 6.70
CA SER A 139 -0.05 9.36 6.34
C SER A 139 0.16 8.45 7.57
N LEU A 140 0.40 9.02 8.75
CA LEU A 140 0.72 8.26 9.98
C LEU A 140 -0.35 7.24 10.38
N THR A 141 -1.64 7.58 10.20
CA THR A 141 -2.75 6.73 10.62
C THR A 141 -3.36 5.92 9.48
N GLN A 142 -2.81 6.00 8.26
CA GLN A 142 -3.40 5.36 7.08
C GLN A 142 -3.61 3.86 7.28
N HIS A 143 -2.64 3.17 7.90
CA HIS A 143 -2.75 1.75 8.16
C HIS A 143 -3.78 1.41 9.25
N LEU A 144 -3.86 2.17 10.34
CA LEU A 144 -4.92 2.01 11.36
C LEU A 144 -6.32 2.13 10.74
N ASN A 145 -6.50 3.08 9.81
CA ASN A 145 -7.76 3.24 9.07
C ASN A 145 -8.07 2.04 8.17
N ARG A 146 -7.08 1.47 7.48
CA ARG A 146 -7.26 0.24 6.67
C ARG A 146 -7.70 -0.93 7.54
N LEU A 147 -7.13 -1.10 8.74
CA LEU A 147 -7.52 -2.16 9.67
C LEU A 147 -8.98 -2.00 10.13
N LEU A 148 -9.39 -0.78 10.49
CA LEU A 148 -10.79 -0.47 10.86
C LEU A 148 -11.75 -0.70 9.70
N GLN A 149 -11.37 -0.30 8.49
CA GLN A 149 -12.17 -0.51 7.29
C GLN A 149 -12.37 -2.00 6.99
N ALA A 150 -11.32 -2.82 7.11
CA ALA A 150 -11.41 -4.26 6.92
C ALA A 150 -12.39 -4.91 7.92
N ALA A 151 -12.32 -4.53 9.20
CA ALA A 151 -13.26 -4.98 10.22
C ALA A 151 -14.70 -4.53 9.92
N ASN A 152 -14.89 -3.28 9.49
CA ASN A 152 -16.18 -2.75 9.10
C ASN A 152 -16.79 -3.52 7.92
N THR A 153 -16.01 -3.76 6.85
CA THR A 153 -16.44 -4.54 5.69
C THR A 153 -16.85 -5.95 6.08
N LYS A 154 -16.08 -6.61 6.96
CA LYS A 154 -16.44 -7.94 7.47
C LYS A 154 -17.81 -7.92 8.17
N PHE A 155 -18.02 -6.96 9.07
CA PHE A 155 -19.24 -6.83 9.84
C PHE A 155 -20.46 -6.58 8.95
N VAL A 156 -20.38 -5.60 8.05
CA VAL A 156 -21.46 -5.26 7.10
C VAL A 156 -21.81 -6.47 6.23
N THR A 157 -20.80 -7.15 5.67
CA THR A 157 -21.03 -8.36 4.84
C THR A 157 -21.74 -9.46 5.62
N TRP A 158 -21.38 -9.67 6.88
CA TRP A 158 -22.05 -10.64 7.75
C TRP A 158 -23.51 -10.23 8.03
N GLN A 159 -23.75 -8.96 8.38
CA GLN A 159 -25.09 -8.43 8.66
C GLN A 159 -26.02 -8.56 7.44
N GLU A 160 -25.52 -8.27 6.23
CA GLU A 160 -26.28 -8.46 4.98
C GLU A 160 -26.61 -9.93 4.69
N ARG A 161 -25.70 -10.86 5.00
CA ARG A 161 -25.95 -12.30 4.84
C ARG A 161 -27.03 -12.77 5.82
N LYS A 162 -26.97 -12.31 7.07
CA LYS A 162 -28.00 -12.60 8.08
C LYS A 162 -29.38 -12.08 7.64
N MET A 163 -29.47 -10.84 7.17
CA MET A 163 -30.73 -10.27 6.66
C MET A 163 -31.32 -11.05 5.49
N ARG A 164 -30.49 -11.65 4.63
CA ARG A 164 -30.94 -12.51 3.52
C ARG A 164 -31.43 -13.88 3.97
N GLN A 165 -30.94 -14.40 5.10
CA GLN A 165 -31.36 -15.69 5.65
C GLN A 165 -32.67 -15.62 6.44
N HIS A 166 -33.05 -14.42 6.91
CA HIS A 166 -34.31 -14.18 7.62
C HIS A 166 -35.45 -13.66 6.71
N ARG A 167 -35.23 -13.57 5.40
CA ARG A 167 -36.26 -13.28 4.39
C ARG A 167 -36.69 -14.58 3.72
#